data_AF-A0A2N0S5H6-F1
#
_entry.id   AF-A0A2N0S5H6-F1
#
_cell.length_a   1.000
_cell.length_b   1.000
_cell.length_c   1.000
_cell.angle_alpha   90.00
_cell.angle_beta   90.00
_cell.angle_gamma   90.00
#
_symmetry.space_group_name_H-M   'P 1'
#
loop_
_entity.id
_entity.type
_entity.pdbx_description
1 polymer ?
#
loop_
_entity_poly.entity_id
_entity_poly.type
_entity_poly.pdbx_seq_one_letter_code
_entity_poly.pdbx_strand_id
1 'polypeptide(L)'
;MAKNITSSSSSTQNLETGTKRTRDSTLDEINSNSTLKYKKEILSLMFNQGQLSNDPKSSNKKRSNGKSSPNRGDNKDSLRERRKEMFPKRLPKSQHSFTSVAYICKGPDYKGKFDPLAAKALGLEPGPQYDIWMNKFGPETEHIIANEKYCPQRIIFYSSALSQLKMSKIDEQHFRIPYYSNEPIKQLESLDNIPKKASFAVPMMIYQTEPSFKLDMSQLGPVFDHNIESGKLLESSDDYLNIAEEVKQEVARSHSEAKNIPGKDVIITTLGTGSTFPSKYRNVSATLIKIPNNGFILLDVGEGTLGSMSRHFGPYDQPHDHHLGIVRVLKKWNEIHKGVDDATISVFGPSRLQKWLDEYSDVEDIGCSKPKNSMGINKVETVAVIHCPNSFGISIEHSDGWKIVYSGDTRPCEDLVRVVKGIQKYQYLPRVGISFDLIQVSIDELYKLPKFVKALKVLYADENEAGIEEDDNVYEEVYIEDEEDDNENK
;
A
#
# COMPACT_ATOMS: atom_id res chain seq x y z
N MET A 1 1.06 49.56 30.53
CA MET A 1 2.40 49.85 31.09
C MET A 1 3.41 49.04 30.30
N ALA A 2 4.13 49.71 29.41
CA ALA A 2 5.22 49.15 28.64
C ALA A 2 6.49 49.05 29.50
N LYS A 3 7.27 47.98 29.32
CA LYS A 3 8.74 48.01 29.52
C LYS A 3 9.42 47.15 28.46
N ASN A 4 9.94 47.83 27.45
CA ASN A 4 11.06 47.42 26.61
C ASN A 4 12.36 47.52 27.42
N ILE A 5 13.26 46.53 27.30
CA ILE A 5 14.72 46.65 27.43
C ILE A 5 15.32 45.58 26.49
N THR A 6 15.52 45.92 25.21
CA THR A 6 16.81 46.18 24.53
C THR A 6 17.89 45.09 24.63
N SER A 7 18.18 44.55 23.45
CA SER A 7 19.33 43.75 23.04
C SER A 7 20.67 44.48 23.22
N SER A 8 21.69 43.76 23.68
CA SER A 8 23.10 44.10 23.45
C SER A 8 23.84 42.89 22.87
N SER A 9 24.65 43.17 21.85
CA SER A 9 25.45 42.23 21.08
C SER A 9 26.87 42.12 21.62
N SER A 10 27.48 40.97 21.27
CA SER A 10 28.91 40.65 21.21
C SER A 10 29.64 40.21 22.48
N SER A 11 30.05 38.94 22.49
CA SER A 11 31.44 38.54 22.77
C SER A 11 31.65 37.12 22.24
N THR A 12 32.47 37.03 21.21
CA THR A 12 33.11 35.82 20.70
C THR A 12 34.01 35.22 21.79
N GLN A 13 33.75 33.97 22.18
CA GLN A 13 34.74 33.15 22.88
C GLN A 13 34.82 31.78 22.22
N ASN A 14 36.05 31.47 21.81
CA ASN A 14 36.51 30.24 21.18
C ASN A 14 36.13 29.02 22.03
N LEU A 15 35.45 28.04 21.44
CA LEU A 15 35.44 26.68 21.96
C LEU A 15 36.59 25.90 21.32
N GLU A 16 37.48 25.45 22.20
CA GLU A 16 38.63 24.61 21.93
C GLU A 16 38.23 23.28 21.27
N THR A 17 39.09 22.82 20.38
CA THR A 17 39.04 21.55 19.68
C THR A 17 39.17 20.37 20.65
N GLY A 18 38.03 19.76 21.00
CA GLY A 18 37.96 18.51 21.76
C GLY A 18 38.40 17.30 20.94
N THR A 19 39.43 16.63 21.45
CA THR A 19 40.18 15.48 20.94
C THR A 19 39.31 14.31 20.44
N LYS A 20 39.62 13.76 19.25
CA LYS A 20 39.12 12.48 18.75
C LYS A 20 39.37 11.38 19.79
N ARG A 21 38.31 10.79 20.35
CA ARG A 21 38.41 9.56 21.14
C ARG A 21 38.83 8.40 20.25
N THR A 22 40.01 7.86 20.52
CA THR A 22 40.50 6.58 19.99
C THR A 22 39.57 5.45 20.41
N ARG A 23 39.10 4.66 19.43
CA ARG A 23 38.39 3.40 19.66
C ARG A 23 39.31 2.42 20.39
N ASP A 24 38.85 1.94 21.53
CA ASP A 24 39.52 0.90 22.31
C ASP A 24 39.26 -0.46 21.64
N SER A 25 40.31 -1.07 21.11
CA SER A 25 40.25 -2.20 20.16
C SER A 25 40.24 -3.58 20.82
N THR A 26 39.67 -3.71 22.03
CA THR A 26 39.74 -4.95 22.82
C THR A 26 38.39 -5.49 23.30
N LEU A 27 37.27 -5.06 22.72
CA LEU A 27 35.93 -5.59 23.07
C LEU A 27 35.12 -6.19 21.91
N ASP A 28 35.65 -6.23 20.68
CA ASP A 28 34.89 -6.62 19.48
C ASP A 28 35.13 -8.07 18.97
N GLU A 29 35.86 -8.93 19.70
CA GLU A 29 36.14 -10.31 19.24
C GLU A 29 35.24 -11.41 19.82
N ILE A 30 34.20 -11.05 20.58
CA ILE A 30 33.21 -12.03 21.04
C ILE A 30 31.84 -11.74 20.41
N ASN A 31 31.35 -12.71 19.63
CA ASN A 31 29.96 -12.94 19.19
C ASN A 31 29.48 -12.59 17.77
N SER A 32 30.35 -12.42 16.77
CA SER A 32 29.91 -12.50 15.36
C SER A 32 29.45 -13.92 14.96
N ASN A 33 30.11 -14.97 15.49
CA ASN A 33 29.82 -16.36 15.16
C ASN A 33 28.56 -16.93 15.83
N SER A 34 28.18 -16.48 17.02
CA SER A 34 26.98 -16.96 17.71
C SER A 34 25.70 -16.33 17.16
N THR A 35 25.77 -15.05 16.79
CA THR A 35 24.67 -14.32 16.14
C THR A 35 24.33 -14.94 14.79
N LEU A 36 25.35 -15.31 14.02
CA LEU A 36 25.17 -15.98 12.73
C LEU A 36 24.63 -17.41 12.87
N LYS A 37 25.05 -18.13 13.94
CA LYS A 37 24.53 -19.46 14.27
C LYS A 37 23.06 -19.41 14.67
N TYR A 38 22.68 -18.46 15.53
CA TYR A 38 21.31 -18.26 15.98
C TYR A 38 20.37 -17.85 14.83
N LYS A 39 20.84 -16.99 13.92
CA LYS A 39 20.11 -16.61 12.71
C LYS A 39 19.86 -17.80 11.77
N LYS A 40 20.83 -18.70 11.63
CA LYS A 40 20.70 -19.95 10.86
C LYS A 40 19.74 -20.96 11.51
N GLU A 41 19.75 -21.05 12.83
CA GLU A 41 18.86 -21.93 13.60
C GLU A 41 17.40 -21.51 13.44
N ILE A 42 17.11 -20.20 13.57
CA ILE A 42 15.78 -19.65 13.31
C ILE A 42 15.32 -19.89 11.87
N LEU A 43 16.20 -19.68 10.89
CA LEU A 43 15.88 -19.97 9.48
C LEU A 43 15.60 -21.47 9.24
N SER A 44 16.31 -22.38 9.91
CA SER A 44 16.08 -23.83 9.80
C SER A 44 14.77 -24.30 10.44
N LEU A 45 14.30 -23.59 11.48
CA LEU A 45 13.01 -23.86 12.12
C LEU A 45 11.84 -23.27 11.32
N MET A 46 12.07 -22.18 10.60
CA MET A 46 11.07 -21.50 9.77
C MET A 46 10.78 -22.23 8.45
N PHE A 47 11.75 -22.96 7.90
CA PHE A 47 11.60 -23.68 6.64
C PHE A 47 11.87 -25.17 6.83
N ASN A 48 10.80 -25.96 6.87
CA ASN A 48 10.87 -27.42 6.96
C ASN A 48 11.58 -27.97 5.70
N GLN A 49 12.86 -28.34 5.81
CA GLN A 49 13.57 -29.00 4.72
C GLN A 49 13.02 -30.42 4.57
N GLY A 50 12.21 -30.63 3.53
CA GLY A 50 11.73 -31.95 3.13
C GLY A 50 12.90 -32.92 2.98
N GLN A 51 12.67 -34.15 3.45
CA GLN A 51 13.59 -35.28 3.46
C GLN A 51 14.45 -35.37 2.19
N LEU A 52 15.76 -35.13 2.35
CA LEU A 52 16.76 -35.61 1.40
C LEU A 52 16.93 -37.12 1.63
N SER A 53 16.46 -37.92 0.68
CA SER A 53 16.75 -39.35 0.64
C SER A 53 18.25 -39.57 0.46
N ASN A 54 18.85 -40.34 1.37
CA ASN A 54 20.21 -40.83 1.27
C ASN A 54 20.31 -41.81 0.10
N ASP A 55 20.92 -41.38 -1.01
CA ASP A 55 21.37 -42.30 -2.05
C ASP A 55 22.83 -41.97 -2.45
N PRO A 56 23.83 -42.71 -1.92
CA PRO A 56 25.23 -42.41 -2.17
C PRO A 56 25.70 -43.21 -3.38
N LYS A 57 25.42 -42.73 -4.61
CA LYS A 57 26.06 -43.22 -5.85
C LYS A 57 25.75 -42.29 -7.04
N SER A 58 26.58 -41.27 -7.24
CA SER A 58 26.93 -40.71 -8.56
C SER A 58 27.86 -39.50 -8.39
N SER A 59 29.13 -39.79 -8.11
CA SER A 59 30.24 -38.85 -8.29
C SER A 59 30.47 -38.56 -9.77
N ASN A 60 30.86 -37.31 -10.06
CA ASN A 60 31.38 -36.77 -11.33
C ASN A 60 30.37 -36.34 -12.40
N LYS A 61 29.93 -35.07 -12.31
CA LYS A 61 29.83 -34.20 -13.49
C LYS A 61 30.43 -32.82 -13.19
N LYS A 62 31.36 -32.41 -14.05
CA LYS A 62 32.04 -31.11 -14.07
C LYS A 62 31.04 -29.96 -13.97
N ARG A 63 31.38 -28.95 -13.17
CA ARG A 63 30.75 -27.62 -13.22
C ARG A 63 30.91 -27.06 -14.64
N SER A 64 29.82 -26.97 -15.39
CA SER A 64 29.73 -26.17 -16.59
C SER A 64 29.26 -24.77 -16.19
N ASN A 65 30.01 -23.75 -16.62
CA ASN A 65 29.64 -22.34 -16.53
C ASN A 65 28.19 -22.11 -16.97
N GLY A 66 27.49 -21.27 -16.21
CA GLY A 66 26.10 -20.89 -16.45
C GLY A 66 25.96 -20.27 -17.83
N LYS A 67 25.39 -21.06 -18.75
CA LYS A 67 24.82 -20.51 -19.99
C LYS A 67 23.47 -19.90 -19.64
N SER A 68 23.31 -18.67 -20.12
CA SER A 68 22.04 -17.97 -20.32
C SER A 68 20.92 -18.91 -20.77
N SER A 69 19.74 -18.66 -20.21
CA SER A 69 18.51 -19.39 -20.53
C SER A 69 18.28 -19.34 -22.05
N PRO A 70 18.13 -20.48 -22.76
CA PRO A 70 17.96 -20.42 -24.19
C PRO A 70 16.53 -19.96 -24.50
N ASN A 71 16.42 -18.87 -25.28
CA ASN A 71 15.28 -18.61 -26.14
C ASN A 71 15.02 -19.88 -26.97
N ARG A 72 14.11 -20.73 -26.50
CA ARG A 72 13.55 -21.84 -27.27
C ARG A 72 12.07 -21.58 -27.41
N GLY A 73 11.61 -21.63 -28.66
CA GLY A 73 10.21 -21.55 -29.04
C GLY A 73 9.41 -22.67 -28.38
N ASP A 74 9.00 -22.44 -27.14
CA ASP A 74 8.14 -23.35 -26.41
C ASP A 74 6.78 -23.37 -27.10
N ASN A 75 6.46 -24.51 -27.69
CA ASN A 75 5.19 -24.78 -28.34
C ASN A 75 4.05 -24.44 -27.36
N LYS A 76 3.04 -23.68 -27.80
CA LYS A 76 1.94 -23.15 -26.95
C LYS A 76 1.25 -24.25 -26.13
N ASP A 77 1.22 -25.48 -26.66
CA ASP A 77 0.65 -26.64 -25.99
C ASP A 77 1.49 -27.14 -24.80
N SER A 78 2.82 -27.03 -24.84
CA SER A 78 3.71 -27.42 -23.73
C SER A 78 3.60 -26.50 -22.51
N LEU A 79 3.28 -25.22 -22.74
CA LEU A 79 2.97 -24.25 -21.68
C LEU A 79 1.57 -24.47 -21.12
N ARG A 80 0.62 -24.98 -21.91
CA ARG A 80 -0.72 -25.36 -21.47
C ARG A 80 -0.72 -26.67 -20.67
N GLU A 81 0.11 -27.63 -21.04
CA GLU A 81 0.33 -28.90 -20.35
C GLU A 81 0.99 -28.68 -18.98
N ARG A 82 2.09 -27.91 -18.91
CA ARG A 82 2.75 -27.54 -17.63
C ARG A 82 1.83 -26.75 -16.69
N ARG A 83 0.79 -26.08 -17.21
CA ARG A 83 -0.22 -25.37 -16.40
C ARG A 83 -1.21 -26.30 -15.69
N LYS A 84 -1.34 -27.58 -16.10
CA LYS A 84 -2.23 -28.56 -15.45
C LYS A 84 -1.62 -29.18 -14.17
N GLU A 85 -0.29 -29.20 -14.06
CA GLU A 85 0.41 -29.86 -12.97
C GLU A 85 0.84 -28.88 -11.86
N MET A 86 -0.10 -28.55 -10.97
CA MET A 86 0.12 -28.26 -9.54
C MET A 86 -1.14 -27.58 -9.00
N PHE A 87 -2.17 -28.39 -8.74
CA PHE A 87 -3.26 -28.00 -7.84
C PHE A 87 -2.96 -28.62 -6.48
N PRO A 88 -2.39 -27.87 -5.51
CA PRO A 88 -2.24 -28.40 -4.16
C PRO A 88 -3.62 -28.79 -3.63
N LYS A 89 -3.72 -29.92 -2.90
CA LYS A 89 -4.99 -30.33 -2.26
C LYS A 89 -5.52 -29.20 -1.36
N ARG A 90 -6.83 -29.10 -1.15
CA ARG A 90 -7.42 -28.11 -0.23
C ARG A 90 -6.89 -28.34 1.18
N LEU A 91 -6.60 -27.27 1.91
CA LEU A 91 -6.24 -27.39 3.33
C LEU A 91 -7.43 -27.94 4.15
N PRO A 92 -7.17 -28.64 5.27
CA PRO A 92 -8.23 -28.99 6.22
C PRO A 92 -8.94 -27.74 6.73
N LYS A 93 -10.25 -27.82 6.99
CA LYS A 93 -11.00 -26.70 7.57
C LYS A 93 -10.45 -26.34 8.94
N SER A 94 -10.17 -25.05 9.15
CA SER A 94 -9.84 -24.49 10.45
C SER A 94 -11.06 -24.44 11.37
N GLN A 95 -10.82 -24.41 12.68
CA GLN A 95 -11.84 -24.09 13.68
C GLN A 95 -11.53 -22.71 14.26
N HIS A 96 -12.58 -21.89 14.44
CA HIS A 96 -12.41 -20.57 15.03
C HIS A 96 -11.95 -20.71 16.50
N SER A 97 -10.94 -19.93 16.87
CA SER A 97 -10.47 -19.85 18.25
C SER A 97 -10.95 -18.54 18.86
N PHE A 98 -11.63 -18.63 20.00
CA PHE A 98 -11.99 -17.47 20.81
C PHE A 98 -10.82 -16.99 21.70
N THR A 99 -9.62 -17.55 21.50
CA THR A 99 -8.45 -17.23 22.30
C THR A 99 -7.80 -15.93 21.82
N SER A 100 -7.82 -14.89 22.66
CA SER A 100 -6.95 -13.73 22.47
C SER A 100 -5.57 -14.03 23.06
N VAL A 101 -4.52 -13.80 22.27
CA VAL A 101 -3.14 -13.96 22.73
C VAL A 101 -2.61 -12.60 23.14
N ALA A 102 -2.34 -12.43 24.44
CA ALA A 102 -1.65 -11.27 24.98
C ALA A 102 -0.22 -11.69 25.37
N TYR A 103 0.73 -10.78 25.16
CA TYR A 103 2.13 -11.00 25.51
C TYR A 103 2.49 -10.17 26.74
N ILE A 104 3.14 -10.81 27.72
CA ILE A 104 3.86 -10.09 28.77
C ILE A 104 5.33 -10.10 28.38
N CYS A 105 5.80 -8.99 27.83
CA CYS A 105 7.21 -8.81 27.49
C CYS A 105 7.97 -8.43 28.76
N LYS A 106 8.69 -9.38 29.36
CA LYS A 106 9.56 -9.13 30.52
C LYS A 106 11.00 -8.95 30.03
N GLY A 107 11.56 -7.76 30.24
CA GLY A 107 13.00 -7.50 30.04
C GLY A 107 13.88 -8.26 31.06
N PRO A 108 15.22 -8.20 30.95
CA PRO A 108 16.11 -8.79 31.94
C PRO A 108 15.82 -8.25 33.35
N ASP A 109 16.04 -9.10 34.36
CA ASP A 109 15.79 -8.75 35.75
C ASP A 109 16.76 -7.66 36.23
N TYR A 110 16.26 -6.44 36.38
CA TYR A 110 16.90 -5.41 37.18
C TYR A 110 16.31 -5.45 38.59
N LYS A 111 17.16 -5.45 39.63
CA LYS A 111 16.73 -5.68 41.03
C LYS A 111 15.69 -4.65 41.50
N GLY A 112 14.43 -5.09 41.54
CA GLY A 112 13.31 -4.53 42.28
C GLY A 112 12.20 -5.59 42.37
N LYS A 113 11.58 -5.76 43.56
CA LYS A 113 10.72 -6.93 43.88
C LYS A 113 9.24 -6.71 43.57
N PHE A 114 8.63 -7.71 42.93
CA PHE A 114 7.18 -7.92 42.84
C PHE A 114 6.67 -8.65 44.11
N ASP A 115 5.50 -8.26 44.63
CA ASP A 115 4.84 -8.89 45.79
C ASP A 115 3.59 -9.71 45.37
N PRO A 116 3.71 -11.05 45.30
CA PRO A 116 2.64 -11.93 44.84
C PRO A 116 1.52 -12.16 45.87
N LEU A 117 1.70 -11.76 47.14
CA LEU A 117 0.75 -12.05 48.21
C LEU A 117 -0.45 -11.09 48.20
N ALA A 118 -0.24 -9.83 47.81
CA ALA A 118 -1.31 -8.83 47.66
C ALA A 118 -2.26 -9.17 46.49
N ALA A 119 -1.73 -9.73 45.40
CA ALA A 119 -2.48 -10.04 44.19
C ALA A 119 -3.53 -11.15 44.39
N LYS A 120 -3.32 -12.04 45.37
CA LYS A 120 -4.23 -13.16 45.66
C LYS A 120 -5.38 -12.78 46.60
N ALA A 121 -5.24 -11.70 47.36
CA ALA A 121 -6.22 -11.24 48.35
C ALA A 121 -7.42 -10.49 47.73
N LEU A 122 -7.36 -10.11 46.44
CA LEU A 122 -8.33 -9.20 45.81
C LEU A 122 -9.34 -9.88 44.84
N GLY A 123 -9.39 -11.21 44.80
CA GLY A 123 -10.49 -12.05 44.26
C GLY A 123 -11.25 -11.55 43.01
N LEU A 124 -10.70 -11.73 41.81
CA LEU A 124 -11.22 -11.13 40.57
C LEU A 124 -11.96 -12.11 39.64
N GLU A 125 -13.15 -11.69 39.14
CA GLU A 125 -14.05 -12.34 38.16
C GLU A 125 -14.65 -11.28 37.16
N PRO A 126 -15.31 -11.63 36.01
CA PRO A 126 -15.47 -10.75 34.82
C PRO A 126 -16.81 -9.96 34.61
N GLY A 127 -16.74 -8.72 34.06
CA GLY A 127 -17.85 -7.86 33.53
C GLY A 127 -17.53 -6.33 33.56
N PRO A 128 -18.34 -5.41 33.00
CA PRO A 128 -18.01 -4.53 31.84
C PRO A 128 -16.59 -3.94 31.89
N GLN A 129 -15.75 -4.41 30.97
CA GLN A 129 -14.44 -4.85 31.45
C GLN A 129 -13.29 -3.87 31.23
N TYR A 130 -13.34 -2.95 30.26
CA TYR A 130 -12.09 -2.35 29.76
C TYR A 130 -11.56 -1.17 30.60
N ASP A 131 -12.39 -0.17 30.89
CA ASP A 131 -12.02 0.96 31.76
C ASP A 131 -11.78 0.51 33.21
N ILE A 132 -12.63 -0.36 33.73
CA ILE A 132 -12.45 -0.99 35.04
C ILE A 132 -11.16 -1.83 35.08
N TRP A 133 -10.84 -2.59 34.02
CA TRP A 133 -9.58 -3.35 33.92
C TRP A 133 -8.36 -2.46 33.81
N MET A 134 -8.41 -1.38 33.03
CA MET A 134 -7.30 -0.42 32.96
C MET A 134 -6.98 0.15 34.35
N ASN A 135 -8.00 0.42 35.16
CA ASN A 135 -7.80 0.89 36.54
C ASN A 135 -7.36 -0.19 37.55
N LYS A 136 -7.30 -1.48 37.16
CA LYS A 136 -6.71 -2.55 38.00
C LYS A 136 -5.18 -2.54 37.96
N PHE A 137 -4.58 -1.89 36.97
CA PHE A 137 -3.14 -1.69 36.94
C PHE A 137 -2.73 -0.63 37.97
N GLY A 138 -1.51 -0.74 38.50
CA GLY A 138 -1.02 0.18 39.52
C GLY A 138 -1.07 1.64 39.03
N PRO A 139 -1.22 2.64 39.92
CA PRO A 139 -1.43 4.04 39.55
C PRO A 139 -0.29 4.66 38.71
N GLU A 140 0.88 4.02 38.71
CA GLU A 140 2.05 4.43 37.93
C GLU A 140 2.07 3.89 36.50
N THR A 141 1.13 3.01 36.15
CA THR A 141 1.06 2.34 34.84
C THR A 141 0.75 3.34 33.73
N GLU A 142 1.55 3.31 32.67
CA GLU A 142 1.28 4.07 31.45
C GLU A 142 0.37 3.26 30.52
N HIS A 143 -0.78 3.82 30.15
CA HIS A 143 -1.75 3.20 29.26
C HIS A 143 -1.65 3.81 27.87
N ILE A 144 -1.24 3.01 26.88
CA ILE A 144 -1.26 3.40 25.48
C ILE A 144 -2.52 2.82 24.82
N ILE A 145 -3.41 3.69 24.34
CA ILE A 145 -4.71 3.30 23.78
C ILE A 145 -4.66 3.41 22.26
N ALA A 146 -4.82 2.29 21.54
CA ALA A 146 -5.03 2.29 20.10
C ALA A 146 -6.51 1.98 19.80
N ASN A 147 -7.26 2.95 19.28
CA ASN A 147 -8.67 2.77 18.99
C ASN A 147 -9.14 3.64 17.82
N GLU A 148 -9.90 3.07 16.89
CA GLU A 148 -10.39 3.75 15.68
C GLU A 148 -11.23 5.02 15.93
N LYS A 149 -11.95 5.11 17.06
CA LYS A 149 -12.86 6.22 17.37
C LYS A 149 -12.17 7.32 18.14
N TYR A 150 -11.15 6.96 18.91
CA TYR A 150 -10.46 7.86 19.83
C TYR A 150 -9.06 8.25 19.36
N CYS A 151 -8.48 7.52 18.40
CA CYS A 151 -7.30 7.95 17.65
C CYS A 151 -7.72 8.74 16.39
N PRO A 152 -7.10 9.88 16.10
CA PRO A 152 -7.36 10.65 14.87
C PRO A 152 -7.06 9.88 13.58
N GLN A 153 -7.83 10.15 12.52
CA GLN A 153 -7.60 9.60 11.18
C GLN A 153 -6.58 10.44 10.37
N ARG A 154 -5.40 10.65 10.95
CA ARG A 154 -4.31 11.43 10.35
C ARG A 154 -3.84 10.81 9.03
N ILE A 155 -3.24 11.64 8.17
CA ILE A 155 -2.46 11.17 7.03
C ILE A 155 -1.22 10.44 7.55
N ILE A 156 -1.04 9.20 7.10
CA ILE A 156 0.16 8.39 7.40
C ILE A 156 1.20 8.54 6.27
N PHE A 157 0.74 8.47 5.01
CA PHE A 157 1.58 8.65 3.83
C PHE A 157 1.69 10.13 3.45
N TYR A 158 2.46 10.88 4.25
CA TYR A 158 2.59 12.33 4.13
C TYR A 158 3.01 12.77 2.71
N SER A 159 4.03 12.13 2.15
CA SER A 159 4.55 12.49 0.83
C SER A 159 3.55 12.25 -0.30
N SER A 160 2.77 11.18 -0.22
CA SER A 160 1.66 10.92 -1.15
C SER A 160 0.57 11.99 -1.02
N ALA A 161 0.17 12.37 0.19
CA ALA A 161 -0.83 13.42 0.40
C ALA A 161 -0.34 14.82 -0.03
N LEU A 162 0.94 15.13 0.20
CA LEU A 162 1.56 16.37 -0.28
C LEU A 162 1.60 16.40 -1.82
N SER A 163 1.96 15.29 -2.46
CA SER A 163 1.91 15.14 -3.92
C SER A 163 0.49 15.39 -4.45
N GLN A 164 -0.55 14.83 -3.81
CA GLN A 164 -1.96 15.11 -4.17
C GLN A 164 -2.32 16.59 -3.99
N LEU A 165 -1.92 17.22 -2.88
CA LEU A 165 -2.16 18.64 -2.64
C LEU A 165 -1.51 19.52 -3.69
N LYS A 166 -0.27 19.21 -4.09
CA LYS A 166 0.42 19.94 -5.15
C LYS A 166 -0.36 19.77 -6.45
N MET A 167 -0.70 18.53 -6.86
CA MET A 167 -1.46 18.27 -8.09
C MET A 167 -2.88 18.88 -8.09
N SER A 168 -3.51 19.03 -6.93
CA SER A 168 -4.82 19.69 -6.81
C SER A 168 -4.80 21.15 -7.26
N LYS A 169 -3.62 21.80 -7.26
CA LYS A 169 -3.47 23.16 -7.81
C LYS A 169 -3.66 23.21 -9.32
N ILE A 170 -3.47 22.09 -10.02
CA ILE A 170 -3.74 21.95 -11.46
C ILE A 170 -5.25 21.80 -11.68
N ASP A 171 -5.87 20.82 -11.01
CA ASP A 171 -7.30 20.53 -11.13
C ASP A 171 -7.81 19.77 -9.89
N GLU A 172 -8.58 20.45 -9.04
CA GLU A 172 -9.10 19.90 -7.76
C GLU A 172 -10.16 18.80 -7.96
N GLN A 173 -10.83 18.76 -9.12
CA GLN A 173 -11.84 17.75 -9.41
C GLN A 173 -11.18 16.38 -9.66
N HIS A 174 -10.04 16.39 -10.37
CA HIS A 174 -9.30 15.20 -10.78
C HIS A 174 -8.27 14.77 -9.74
N PHE A 175 -7.59 15.72 -9.09
CA PHE A 175 -6.59 15.51 -8.05
C PHE A 175 -7.13 16.00 -6.72
N ARG A 176 -7.82 15.13 -6.01
CA ARG A 176 -8.46 15.48 -4.74
C ARG A 176 -7.46 15.35 -3.60
N ILE A 177 -7.54 16.30 -2.66
CA ILE A 177 -6.84 16.16 -1.38
C ILE A 177 -7.43 14.93 -0.66
N PRO A 178 -6.60 13.97 -0.23
CA PRO A 178 -7.08 12.80 0.49
C PRO A 178 -7.80 13.20 1.77
N TYR A 179 -8.92 12.54 2.08
CA TYR A 179 -9.64 12.72 3.33
C TYR A 179 -8.75 12.38 4.53
N TYR A 180 -8.81 13.24 5.55
CA TYR A 180 -8.18 13.04 6.84
C TYR A 180 -8.95 13.77 7.94
N SER A 181 -8.71 13.35 9.18
CA SER A 181 -9.12 14.09 10.38
C SER A 181 -7.98 14.12 11.38
N ASN A 182 -7.52 15.31 11.73
CA ASN A 182 -6.50 15.50 12.76
C ASN A 182 -7.08 15.39 14.18
N GLU A 183 -8.41 15.44 14.28
CA GLU A 183 -9.19 15.22 15.50
C GLU A 183 -9.82 13.83 15.52
N PRO A 184 -9.99 13.23 16.71
CA PRO A 184 -10.68 11.94 16.85
C PRO A 184 -12.20 12.10 16.66
N ILE A 185 -12.87 11.01 16.32
CA ILE A 185 -14.35 11.00 16.19
C ILE A 185 -15.00 11.18 17.57
N LYS A 186 -14.40 10.56 18.60
CA LYS A 186 -14.83 10.66 19.99
C LYS A 186 -13.74 11.29 20.84
N GLN A 187 -14.15 12.21 21.69
CA GLN A 187 -13.27 12.93 22.61
C GLN A 187 -13.07 12.12 23.90
N LEU A 188 -11.89 12.25 24.53
CA LEU A 188 -11.52 11.54 25.77
C LEU A 188 -12.46 11.85 26.92
N GLU A 189 -12.92 13.10 26.99
CA GLU A 189 -13.81 13.63 28.01
C GLU A 189 -15.17 12.94 28.01
N SER A 190 -15.48 12.14 26.98
CA SER A 190 -16.67 11.26 26.96
C SER A 190 -16.54 9.99 27.79
N LEU A 191 -15.37 9.73 28.40
CA LEU A 191 -15.10 8.54 29.19
C LEU A 191 -14.84 8.94 30.65
N ASP A 192 -15.75 8.57 31.54
CA ASP A 192 -15.78 9.05 32.93
C ASP A 192 -14.62 8.52 33.81
N ASN A 193 -13.95 7.43 33.42
CA ASN A 193 -13.01 6.68 34.29
C ASN A 193 -11.71 6.23 33.61
N ILE A 194 -11.13 7.00 32.69
CA ILE A 194 -9.81 6.63 32.12
C ILE A 194 -8.69 6.84 33.16
N PRO A 195 -7.68 5.95 33.26
CA PRO A 195 -6.50 6.18 34.08
C PRO A 195 -5.83 7.53 33.77
N LYS A 196 -5.26 8.18 34.80
CA LYS A 196 -4.61 9.49 34.66
C LYS A 196 -3.43 9.50 33.70
N LYS A 197 -2.69 8.38 33.60
CA LYS A 197 -1.56 8.20 32.68
C LYS A 197 -2.02 7.42 31.45
N ALA A 198 -2.94 8.00 30.68
CA ALA A 198 -3.42 7.43 29.45
C ALA A 198 -3.08 8.34 28.28
N SER A 199 -2.48 7.77 27.25
CA SER A 199 -2.10 8.43 26.01
C SER A 199 -2.62 7.61 24.83
N PHE A 200 -3.07 8.28 23.76
CA PHE A 200 -3.42 7.55 22.54
C PHE A 200 -2.19 7.16 21.75
N ALA A 201 -2.24 5.97 21.16
CA ALA A 201 -1.28 5.54 20.19
C ALA A 201 -1.30 6.49 19.00
N VAL A 202 -0.11 6.99 18.68
CA VAL A 202 0.15 7.75 17.45
C VAL A 202 1.35 7.14 16.74
N PRO A 203 1.40 7.20 15.39
CA PRO A 203 2.54 6.71 14.64
C PRO A 203 3.85 7.33 15.14
N MET A 204 4.93 6.55 15.15
CA MET A 204 6.27 6.96 15.60
C MET A 204 6.37 7.34 17.09
N MET A 205 5.33 7.12 17.89
CA MET A 205 5.44 7.19 19.34
C MET A 205 6.34 6.07 19.84
N ILE A 206 7.33 6.43 20.67
CA ILE A 206 8.28 5.48 21.24
C ILE A 206 8.02 5.39 22.74
N TYR A 207 7.84 4.18 23.25
CA TYR A 207 7.91 3.95 24.68
C TYR A 207 9.34 3.55 25.04
N GLN A 208 10.10 4.50 25.56
CA GLN A 208 11.48 4.29 26.00
C GLN A 208 11.46 3.51 27.31
N THR A 209 12.24 2.44 27.39
CA THR A 209 12.34 1.59 28.58
C THR A 209 13.65 1.80 29.36
N GLU A 210 14.68 2.34 28.72
CA GLU A 210 15.99 2.66 29.32
C GLU A 210 16.50 4.03 28.86
N PRO A 211 17.18 4.81 29.71
CA PRO A 211 17.51 4.53 31.11
C PRO A 211 16.33 4.71 32.08
N SER A 212 15.20 5.24 31.58
CA SER A 212 13.96 5.39 32.34
C SER A 212 12.75 5.13 31.45
N PHE A 213 11.66 4.69 32.08
CA PHE A 213 10.38 4.49 31.42
C PHE A 213 9.72 5.84 31.12
N LYS A 214 9.54 6.16 29.84
CA LYS A 214 8.82 7.35 29.41
C LYS A 214 8.26 7.21 28.00
N LEU A 215 7.16 7.91 27.74
CA LEU A 215 6.71 8.18 26.40
C LEU A 215 7.63 9.24 25.77
N ASP A 216 8.28 8.88 24.69
CA ASP A 216 9.05 9.77 23.85
C ASP A 216 8.24 10.12 22.60
N MET A 217 7.97 11.42 22.48
CA MET A 217 7.22 12.01 21.37
C MET A 217 8.13 12.77 20.40
N SER A 218 9.45 12.67 20.55
CA SER A 218 10.42 13.43 19.76
C SER A 218 10.48 13.00 18.28
N GLN A 219 10.10 11.76 17.99
CA GLN A 219 10.10 11.19 16.62
C GLN A 219 8.79 11.42 15.87
N LEU A 220 7.84 12.15 16.45
CA LEU A 220 6.60 12.49 15.75
C LEU A 220 6.92 13.45 14.60
N GLY A 221 6.62 13.00 13.39
CA GLY A 221 6.64 13.85 12.21
C GLY A 221 5.55 14.94 12.26
N PRO A 222 5.62 15.93 11.35
CA PRO A 222 4.59 16.94 11.22
C PRO A 222 3.23 16.31 10.90
N VAL A 223 2.18 16.84 11.50
CA VAL A 223 0.81 16.47 11.17
C VAL A 223 0.44 17.18 9.86
N PHE A 224 -0.03 16.42 8.88
CA PHE A 224 -0.49 16.99 7.61
C PHE A 224 -1.68 17.93 7.83
N ASP A 225 -1.56 19.15 7.32
CA ASP A 225 -2.65 20.11 7.22
C ASP A 225 -2.59 20.81 5.87
N HIS A 226 -3.62 20.61 5.04
CA HIS A 226 -3.60 21.12 3.67
C HIS A 226 -3.59 22.65 3.58
N ASN A 227 -4.04 23.37 4.61
CA ASN A 227 -3.97 24.84 4.62
C ASN A 227 -2.55 25.32 4.92
N ILE A 228 -1.89 24.70 5.91
CA ILE A 228 -0.50 25.01 6.25
C ILE A 228 0.42 24.68 5.08
N GLU A 229 0.26 23.49 4.50
CA GLU A 229 1.09 23.06 3.37
C GLU A 229 0.81 23.88 2.11
N SER A 230 -0.44 24.32 1.90
CA SER A 230 -0.75 25.26 0.81
C SER A 230 -0.05 26.61 1.01
N GLY A 231 0.03 27.12 2.25
CA GLY A 231 0.79 28.33 2.57
C GLY A 231 2.27 28.21 2.23
N LYS A 232 2.91 27.11 2.65
CA LYS A 232 4.31 26.82 2.31
C LYS A 232 4.55 26.72 0.80
N LEU A 233 3.62 26.13 0.06
CA LEU A 233 3.71 26.00 -1.39
C LEU A 233 3.64 27.37 -2.08
N LEU A 234 2.78 28.27 -1.60
CA LEU A 234 2.67 29.66 -2.09
C LEU A 234 3.95 30.47 -1.84
N GLU A 235 4.71 30.15 -0.79
CA GLU A 235 5.95 30.86 -0.46
C GLU A 235 7.18 30.37 -1.24
N SER A 236 7.14 29.17 -1.82
CA SER A 236 8.36 28.48 -2.28
C SER A 236 8.27 27.91 -3.70
N SER A 237 7.16 28.04 -4.41
CA SER A 237 6.93 27.34 -5.69
C SER A 237 6.22 28.17 -6.75
N ASP A 238 6.60 29.44 -6.91
CA ASP A 238 6.01 30.38 -7.88
C ASP A 238 5.99 29.81 -9.32
N ASP A 239 7.10 29.22 -9.77
CA ASP A 239 7.20 28.65 -11.12
C ASP A 239 6.18 27.53 -11.36
N TYR A 240 6.02 26.63 -10.38
CA TYR A 240 5.03 25.56 -10.43
C TYR A 240 3.60 26.12 -10.38
N LEU A 241 3.33 27.10 -9.53
CA LEU A 241 1.99 27.66 -9.37
C LEU A 241 1.54 28.44 -10.62
N ASN A 242 2.46 29.17 -11.25
CA ASN A 242 2.21 29.87 -12.50
C ASN A 242 1.83 28.90 -13.63
N ILE A 243 2.58 27.79 -13.78
CA ILE A 243 2.26 26.79 -14.80
C ILE A 243 0.98 26.00 -14.48
N ALA A 244 0.71 25.72 -13.21
CA ALA A 244 -0.51 25.05 -12.78
C ALA A 244 -1.75 25.90 -13.10
N GLU A 245 -1.70 27.21 -12.85
CA GLU A 245 -2.77 28.15 -13.18
C GLU A 245 -2.95 28.29 -14.71
N GLU A 246 -1.87 28.32 -15.48
CA GLU A 246 -1.96 28.32 -16.96
C GLU A 246 -2.69 27.07 -17.47
N VAL A 247 -2.30 25.88 -16.99
CA VAL A 247 -2.93 24.60 -17.36
C VAL A 247 -4.40 24.56 -16.91
N LYS A 248 -4.70 25.06 -15.72
CA LYS A 248 -6.08 25.16 -15.21
C LYS A 248 -6.96 26.00 -16.13
N GLN A 249 -6.46 27.15 -16.60
CA GLN A 249 -7.17 28.00 -17.55
C GLN A 249 -7.30 27.35 -18.93
N GLU A 250 -6.26 26.66 -19.41
CA GLU A 250 -6.31 25.91 -20.67
C GLU A 250 -7.40 24.84 -20.62
N VAL A 251 -7.43 24.05 -19.55
CA VAL A 251 -8.44 23.00 -19.31
C VAL A 251 -9.84 23.59 -19.24
N ALA A 252 -10.03 24.71 -18.54
CA ALA A 252 -11.32 25.40 -18.44
C ALA A 252 -11.85 25.91 -19.79
N ARG A 253 -10.97 26.33 -20.71
CA ARG A 253 -11.35 26.75 -22.07
C ARG A 253 -11.58 25.56 -23.01
N SER A 254 -11.15 24.37 -22.61
CA SER A 254 -11.12 23.19 -23.46
C SER A 254 -12.36 22.31 -23.30
N HIS A 255 -12.87 21.83 -24.42
CA HIS A 255 -14.05 20.98 -24.46
C HIS A 255 -13.76 19.71 -25.27
N SER A 256 -14.48 18.63 -24.96
CA SER A 256 -14.41 17.39 -25.72
C SER A 256 -14.91 17.64 -27.15
N GLU A 257 -14.06 17.37 -28.14
CA GLU A 257 -14.44 17.49 -29.57
C GLU A 257 -15.41 16.40 -30.02
N ALA A 258 -15.43 15.27 -29.29
CA ALA A 258 -16.26 14.12 -29.62
C ALA A 258 -17.67 14.28 -29.05
N LYS A 259 -18.66 14.30 -29.95
CA LYS A 259 -20.08 14.30 -29.60
C LYS A 259 -20.56 12.86 -29.39
N ASN A 260 -21.42 12.64 -28.39
CA ASN A 260 -22.06 11.34 -28.10
C ASN A 260 -21.08 10.20 -27.78
N ILE A 261 -20.12 10.41 -26.87
CA ILE A 261 -19.22 9.36 -26.41
C ILE A 261 -20.01 8.32 -25.58
N PRO A 262 -20.02 7.03 -25.96
CA PRO A 262 -20.56 5.96 -25.13
C PRO A 262 -19.89 5.92 -23.75
N GLY A 263 -20.69 5.87 -22.69
CA GLY A 263 -20.18 5.83 -21.32
C GLY A 263 -19.43 7.10 -20.89
N LYS A 264 -19.74 8.26 -21.49
CA LYS A 264 -19.09 9.55 -21.18
C LYS A 264 -18.98 9.87 -19.67
N ASP A 265 -19.95 9.40 -18.90
CA ASP A 265 -20.13 9.59 -17.46
C ASP A 265 -19.56 8.43 -16.61
N VAL A 266 -19.01 7.39 -17.24
CA VAL A 266 -18.22 6.36 -16.56
C VAL A 266 -16.97 7.04 -15.99
N ILE A 267 -16.73 6.80 -14.70
CA ILE A 267 -15.64 7.41 -13.95
C ILE A 267 -14.60 6.34 -13.63
N ILE A 268 -13.34 6.65 -13.90
CA ILE A 268 -12.18 5.81 -13.59
C ILE A 268 -11.41 6.51 -12.47
N THR A 269 -11.17 5.79 -11.37
CA THR A 269 -10.34 6.22 -10.24
C THR A 269 -9.21 5.23 -10.05
N THR A 270 -7.95 5.65 -10.23
CA THR A 270 -6.80 4.76 -9.95
C THR A 270 -6.39 4.89 -8.49
N LEU A 271 -6.87 3.99 -7.64
CA LEU A 271 -6.67 4.00 -6.19
C LEU A 271 -5.22 3.70 -5.77
N GLY A 272 -4.46 3.05 -6.64
CA GLY A 272 -3.03 2.80 -6.49
C GLY A 272 -2.40 2.47 -7.84
N THR A 273 -1.18 2.92 -8.07
CA THR A 273 -0.49 2.91 -9.37
C THR A 273 0.94 2.33 -9.34
N GLY A 274 1.36 1.83 -8.18
CA GLY A 274 2.65 1.19 -7.96
C GLY A 274 2.69 -0.26 -8.41
N SER A 275 3.88 -0.73 -8.76
CA SER A 275 4.17 -2.13 -9.09
C SER A 275 4.78 -2.86 -7.90
N THR A 276 4.44 -4.14 -7.75
CA THR A 276 5.01 -5.09 -6.77
C THR A 276 4.76 -4.78 -5.29
N PHE A 277 5.19 -3.61 -4.78
CA PHE A 277 5.08 -3.22 -3.37
C PHE A 277 4.73 -1.72 -3.22
N PRO A 278 4.11 -1.30 -2.10
CA PRO A 278 3.85 0.11 -1.83
C PRO A 278 5.17 0.89 -1.70
N SER A 279 5.27 2.04 -2.36
CA SER A 279 6.37 3.00 -2.24
C SER A 279 5.95 4.24 -1.46
N LYS A 280 6.90 5.15 -1.20
CA LYS A 280 6.65 6.44 -0.52
C LYS A 280 5.54 7.28 -1.18
N TYR A 281 5.41 7.18 -2.51
CA TYR A 281 4.50 8.02 -3.30
C TYR A 281 3.33 7.25 -3.94
N ARG A 282 3.48 5.94 -4.14
CA ARG A 282 2.51 5.10 -4.88
C ARG A 282 2.21 3.81 -4.12
N ASN A 283 0.94 3.57 -3.83
CA ASN A 283 0.43 2.29 -3.35
C ASN A 283 0.30 1.28 -4.51
N VAL A 284 0.19 -0.01 -4.19
CA VAL A 284 0.02 -1.09 -5.17
C VAL A 284 -1.26 -0.97 -6.00
N SER A 285 -1.28 -1.64 -7.16
CA SER A 285 -2.33 -1.51 -8.17
C SER A 285 -3.76 -1.73 -7.63
N ALA A 286 -4.63 -0.77 -7.94
CA ALA A 286 -6.08 -0.89 -7.84
C ALA A 286 -6.75 0.20 -8.69
N THR A 287 -7.67 -0.18 -9.57
CA THR A 287 -8.43 0.75 -10.41
C THR A 287 -9.93 0.52 -10.25
N LEU A 288 -10.63 1.53 -9.75
CA LEU A 288 -12.07 1.53 -9.58
C LEU A 288 -12.74 2.18 -10.78
N ILE A 289 -13.70 1.50 -11.39
CA ILE A 289 -14.57 2.02 -12.44
C ILE A 289 -15.97 2.14 -11.86
N LYS A 290 -16.50 3.36 -11.81
CA LYS A 290 -17.89 3.63 -11.47
C LYS A 290 -18.70 3.76 -12.76
N ILE A 291 -19.72 2.93 -12.89
CA ILE A 291 -20.70 2.99 -13.96
C ILE A 291 -21.97 3.61 -13.36
N PRO A 292 -22.30 4.87 -13.67
CA PRO A 292 -23.47 5.53 -13.10
C PRO A 292 -24.72 4.68 -13.25
N ASN A 293 -25.50 4.56 -12.17
CA ASN A 293 -26.73 3.77 -12.07
C ASN A 293 -26.60 2.24 -12.26
N ASN A 294 -25.42 1.71 -12.58
CA ASN A 294 -25.21 0.27 -12.82
C ASN A 294 -24.31 -0.40 -11.78
N GLY A 295 -23.37 0.32 -11.18
CA GLY A 295 -22.51 -0.21 -10.11
C GLY A 295 -21.03 0.12 -10.29
N PHE A 296 -20.17 -0.79 -9.83
CA PHE A 296 -18.73 -0.59 -9.76
C PHE A 296 -17.97 -1.83 -10.23
N ILE A 297 -16.84 -1.62 -10.88
CA ILE A 297 -15.86 -2.67 -11.22
C ILE A 297 -14.54 -2.29 -10.56
N LEU A 298 -13.89 -3.25 -9.92
CA LEU A 298 -12.55 -3.08 -9.36
C LEU A 298 -11.58 -3.98 -10.12
N LEU A 299 -10.58 -3.37 -10.75
CA LEU A 299 -9.51 -4.02 -11.50
C LEU A 299 -8.25 -4.00 -10.66
N ASP A 300 -7.73 -5.19 -10.35
CA ASP A 300 -6.77 -5.42 -9.26
C ASP A 300 -7.26 -4.91 -7.89
N VAL A 301 -6.78 -5.56 -6.82
CA VAL A 301 -7.16 -5.21 -5.45
C VAL A 301 -5.97 -5.43 -4.51
N GLY A 302 -4.89 -4.67 -4.74
CA GLY A 302 -3.69 -4.72 -3.91
C GLY A 302 -3.92 -4.30 -2.46
N GLU A 303 -2.91 -4.51 -1.61
CA GLU A 303 -2.91 -4.05 -0.22
C GLU A 303 -3.26 -2.55 -0.11
N GLY A 304 -4.01 -2.19 0.93
CA GLY A 304 -4.40 -0.80 1.17
C GLY A 304 -5.52 -0.27 0.27
N THR A 305 -6.05 -1.02 -0.70
CA THR A 305 -7.12 -0.56 -1.62
C THR A 305 -8.33 0.03 -0.87
N LEU A 306 -8.83 -0.65 0.17
CA LEU A 306 -9.94 -0.13 0.99
C LEU A 306 -9.56 1.17 1.70
N GLY A 307 -8.31 1.29 2.16
CA GLY A 307 -7.76 2.52 2.72
C GLY A 307 -7.74 3.65 1.70
N SER A 308 -7.24 3.40 0.48
CA SER A 308 -7.29 4.36 -0.63
C SER A 308 -8.72 4.81 -0.94
N MET A 309 -9.70 3.90 -0.94
CA MET A 309 -11.12 4.27 -1.11
C MET A 309 -11.62 5.19 0.00
N SER A 310 -11.32 4.88 1.26
CA SER A 310 -11.68 5.74 2.41
C SER A 310 -11.03 7.13 2.32
N ARG A 311 -9.78 7.19 1.86
CA ARG A 311 -9.10 8.47 1.62
C ARG A 311 -9.70 9.23 0.44
N HIS A 312 -10.22 8.56 -0.57
CA HIS A 312 -10.78 9.23 -1.76
C HIS A 312 -12.24 9.70 -1.58
N PHE A 313 -13.08 8.86 -0.98
CA PHE A 313 -14.52 9.09 -0.87
C PHE A 313 -14.96 9.64 0.49
N GLY A 314 -14.05 9.68 1.46
CA GLY A 314 -14.35 10.05 2.84
C GLY A 314 -14.47 8.83 3.76
N PRO A 315 -14.63 9.08 5.07
CA PRO A 315 -14.64 8.03 6.07
C PRO A 315 -15.87 7.14 5.86
N TYR A 316 -15.67 5.83 5.97
CA TYR A 316 -16.76 4.89 6.17
C TYR A 316 -16.88 4.58 7.66
N ASP A 317 -18.09 4.26 8.12
CA ASP A 317 -18.29 3.73 9.46
C ASP A 317 -17.55 2.38 9.59
N GLN A 318 -16.42 2.39 10.29
CA GLN A 318 -15.60 1.25 10.74
C GLN A 318 -14.59 0.68 9.71
N PRO A 319 -13.30 1.06 9.83
CA PRO A 319 -12.17 0.35 9.23
C PRO A 319 -11.66 -0.76 10.16
N HIS A 320 -11.60 -1.99 9.67
CA HIS A 320 -10.87 -3.10 10.31
C HIS A 320 -9.42 -3.14 9.76
N ASP A 321 -8.44 -3.80 10.41
CA ASP A 321 -7.00 -3.88 10.01
C ASP A 321 -6.48 -5.32 9.73
N HIS A 322 -6.02 -5.65 8.51
CA HIS A 322 -5.35 -6.89 8.02
C HIS A 322 -4.90 -6.70 6.55
N HIS A 323 -3.85 -7.43 6.15
CA HIS A 323 -2.91 -7.14 5.05
C HIS A 323 -3.34 -7.50 3.61
N LEU A 324 -4.61 -7.83 3.34
CA LEU A 324 -5.03 -8.38 2.04
C LEU A 324 -6.16 -7.56 1.42
N GLY A 325 -5.85 -6.85 0.33
CA GLY A 325 -6.77 -5.90 -0.32
C GLY A 325 -8.14 -6.50 -0.65
N ILE A 326 -8.17 -7.58 -1.46
CA ILE A 326 -9.42 -8.22 -1.88
C ILE A 326 -10.28 -8.72 -0.71
N VAL A 327 -9.66 -9.34 0.29
CA VAL A 327 -10.36 -9.84 1.49
C VAL A 327 -11.07 -8.69 2.20
N ARG A 328 -10.41 -7.54 2.32
CA ARG A 328 -10.99 -6.38 3.01
C ARG A 328 -12.13 -5.74 2.25
N VAL A 329 -12.02 -5.67 0.94
CA VAL A 329 -13.13 -5.20 0.09
C VAL A 329 -14.32 -6.16 0.21
N LEU A 330 -14.11 -7.47 0.12
CA LEU A 330 -15.18 -8.47 0.22
C LEU A 330 -15.88 -8.46 1.59
N LYS A 331 -15.10 -8.46 2.69
CA LYS A 331 -15.65 -8.36 4.04
C LYS A 331 -16.47 -7.10 4.23
N LYS A 332 -15.94 -5.95 3.84
CA LYS A 332 -16.64 -4.67 4.02
C LYS A 332 -17.90 -4.62 3.16
N TRP A 333 -17.84 -5.15 1.94
CA TRP A 333 -19.01 -5.29 1.09
C TRP A 333 -20.09 -6.16 1.76
N ASN A 334 -19.72 -7.31 2.33
CA ASN A 334 -20.64 -8.21 3.02
C ASN A 334 -21.24 -7.57 4.28
N GLU A 335 -20.44 -6.85 5.06
CA GLU A 335 -20.90 -6.11 6.24
C GLU A 335 -21.99 -5.08 5.89
N ILE A 336 -21.76 -4.28 4.83
CA ILE A 336 -22.69 -3.22 4.40
C ILE A 336 -23.98 -3.81 3.80
N HIS A 337 -23.90 -4.97 3.15
CA HIS A 337 -25.04 -5.61 2.48
C HIS A 337 -25.67 -6.73 3.32
N LYS A 338 -25.32 -6.84 4.60
CA LYS A 338 -25.88 -7.86 5.49
C LYS A 338 -27.39 -7.70 5.59
N GLY A 339 -28.12 -8.75 5.20
CA GLY A 339 -29.60 -8.75 5.18
C GLY A 339 -30.22 -8.14 3.92
N VAL A 340 -29.43 -7.87 2.87
CA VAL A 340 -29.92 -7.44 1.56
C VAL A 340 -29.91 -8.64 0.61
N ASP A 341 -31.07 -9.27 0.41
CA ASP A 341 -31.20 -10.55 -0.31
C ASP A 341 -30.75 -10.50 -1.79
N ASP A 342 -30.82 -9.32 -2.42
CA ASP A 342 -30.47 -9.14 -3.84
C ASP A 342 -29.08 -8.51 -4.07
N ALA A 343 -28.32 -8.22 -3.01
CA ALA A 343 -26.95 -7.71 -3.17
C ALA A 343 -26.03 -8.82 -3.69
N THR A 344 -25.26 -8.53 -4.74
CA THR A 344 -24.31 -9.48 -5.31
C THR A 344 -22.95 -8.86 -5.61
N ILE A 345 -21.90 -9.65 -5.40
CA ILE A 345 -20.52 -9.34 -5.82
C ILE A 345 -19.98 -10.51 -6.64
N SER A 346 -19.36 -10.20 -7.78
CA SER A 346 -18.73 -11.21 -8.65
C SER A 346 -17.22 -11.00 -8.67
N VAL A 347 -16.46 -12.06 -8.43
CA VAL A 347 -14.99 -12.04 -8.47
C VAL A 347 -14.51 -12.82 -9.69
N PHE A 348 -13.75 -12.15 -10.55
CA PHE A 348 -13.12 -12.76 -11.72
C PHE A 348 -11.61 -12.79 -11.50
N GLY A 349 -11.00 -13.96 -11.65
CA GLY A 349 -9.55 -14.11 -11.48
C GLY A 349 -9.06 -15.51 -11.79
N PRO A 350 -7.75 -15.77 -11.66
CA PRO A 350 -7.17 -17.10 -11.86
C PRO A 350 -7.82 -18.13 -10.93
N SER A 351 -7.93 -19.38 -11.39
CA SER A 351 -8.56 -20.47 -10.59
C SER A 351 -7.92 -20.68 -9.21
N ARG A 352 -6.64 -20.35 -9.05
CA ARG A 352 -5.94 -20.37 -7.75
C ARG A 352 -6.49 -19.36 -6.74
N LEU A 353 -6.97 -18.20 -7.21
CA LEU A 353 -7.57 -17.19 -6.34
C LEU A 353 -8.86 -17.72 -5.70
N GLN A 354 -9.70 -18.42 -6.48
CA GLN A 354 -10.93 -19.02 -5.94
C GLN A 354 -10.60 -20.01 -4.81
N LYS A 355 -9.65 -20.92 -5.03
CA LYS A 355 -9.24 -21.87 -3.99
C LYS A 355 -8.72 -21.18 -2.73
N TRP A 356 -7.93 -20.12 -2.90
CA TRP A 356 -7.42 -19.34 -1.78
C TRP A 356 -8.54 -18.60 -1.02
N LEU A 357 -9.50 -17.99 -1.73
CA LEU A 357 -10.67 -17.34 -1.11
C LEU A 357 -11.55 -18.36 -0.38
N ASP A 358 -11.74 -19.56 -0.93
CA ASP A 358 -12.50 -20.65 -0.29
C ASP A 358 -11.80 -21.17 0.97
N GLU A 359 -10.47 -21.21 0.99
CA GLU A 359 -9.67 -21.59 2.16
C GLU A 359 -9.65 -20.48 3.21
N TYR A 360 -9.54 -19.21 2.79
CA TYR A 360 -9.63 -18.06 3.70
C TYR A 360 -11.03 -17.97 4.33
N SER A 361 -12.07 -18.25 3.56
CA SER A 361 -13.48 -18.28 4.01
C SER A 361 -13.73 -19.33 5.11
N ASP A 362 -12.90 -20.38 5.23
CA ASP A 362 -12.98 -21.33 6.35
C ASP A 362 -12.44 -20.73 7.68
N VAL A 363 -11.61 -19.68 7.60
CA VAL A 363 -11.00 -19.01 8.76
C VAL A 363 -11.83 -17.79 9.17
N GLU A 364 -12.26 -17.00 8.17
CA GLU A 364 -12.97 -15.75 8.36
C GLU A 364 -14.04 -15.60 7.27
N ASP A 365 -15.28 -15.34 7.67
CA ASP A 365 -16.38 -15.15 6.72
C ASP A 365 -16.20 -13.84 5.93
N ILE A 366 -15.88 -13.98 4.66
CA ILE A 366 -15.72 -12.87 3.71
C ILE A 366 -16.95 -12.67 2.81
N GLY A 367 -18.03 -13.44 3.00
CA GLY A 367 -19.31 -13.20 2.30
C GLY A 367 -19.31 -13.55 0.82
N CYS A 368 -18.79 -14.71 0.42
CA CYS A 368 -18.80 -15.15 -0.98
C CYS A 368 -20.24 -15.41 -1.48
N SER A 369 -20.84 -14.39 -2.11
CA SER A 369 -22.18 -14.49 -2.71
C SER A 369 -22.15 -15.14 -4.11
N LYS A 370 -23.29 -15.69 -4.53
CA LYS A 370 -23.46 -16.27 -5.87
C LYS A 370 -23.46 -15.17 -6.93
N PRO A 371 -22.79 -15.37 -8.08
CA PRO A 371 -22.75 -14.35 -9.13
C PRO A 371 -24.15 -14.10 -9.71
N LYS A 372 -24.56 -12.84 -9.81
CA LYS A 372 -25.61 -12.38 -10.74
C LYS A 372 -24.99 -11.39 -11.71
N ASN A 373 -25.28 -11.58 -12.99
CA ASN A 373 -24.87 -10.67 -14.05
C ASN A 373 -26.02 -9.67 -14.27
N SER A 374 -25.88 -8.43 -13.78
CA SER A 374 -26.86 -7.37 -14.07
C SER A 374 -26.29 -5.95 -13.93
N MET A 375 -25.08 -5.70 -14.42
CA MET A 375 -24.49 -4.34 -14.49
C MET A 375 -24.51 -3.74 -15.91
N GLY A 376 -25.39 -4.22 -16.80
CA GLY A 376 -25.37 -3.83 -18.22
C GLY A 376 -24.15 -4.35 -19.00
N ILE A 377 -23.36 -5.25 -18.41
CA ILE A 377 -22.21 -5.87 -19.07
C ILE A 377 -22.72 -6.95 -20.04
N ASN A 378 -22.46 -6.76 -21.33
CA ASN A 378 -22.84 -7.69 -22.38
C ASN A 378 -21.81 -8.81 -22.57
N LYS A 379 -20.52 -8.49 -22.40
CA LYS A 379 -19.44 -9.44 -22.65
C LYS A 379 -18.24 -9.15 -21.74
N VAL A 380 -17.71 -10.23 -21.16
CA VAL A 380 -16.42 -10.24 -20.46
C VAL A 380 -15.54 -11.28 -21.14
N GLU A 381 -14.32 -10.88 -21.52
CA GLU A 381 -13.34 -11.75 -22.18
C GLU A 381 -12.00 -11.64 -21.47
N THR A 382 -11.46 -12.76 -20.98
CA THR A 382 -10.11 -12.83 -20.39
C THR A 382 -9.10 -13.18 -21.47
N VAL A 383 -7.97 -12.48 -21.48
CA VAL A 383 -6.91 -12.64 -22.48
C VAL A 383 -5.66 -13.15 -21.78
N ALA A 384 -5.11 -14.28 -22.22
CA ALA A 384 -3.81 -14.72 -21.70
C ALA A 384 -2.72 -13.71 -22.11
N VAL A 385 -1.90 -13.29 -21.15
CA VAL A 385 -0.88 -12.27 -21.37
C VAL A 385 0.53 -12.83 -21.17
N ILE A 386 1.54 -12.05 -21.59
CA ILE A 386 2.95 -12.47 -21.56
C ILE A 386 3.56 -12.02 -20.23
N HIS A 387 3.35 -12.82 -19.19
CA HIS A 387 3.89 -12.62 -17.85
C HIS A 387 4.02 -13.98 -17.13
N CYS A 388 3.93 -14.02 -15.79
CA CYS A 388 3.98 -15.26 -15.04
C CYS A 388 2.81 -16.21 -15.38
N PRO A 389 2.92 -17.51 -15.04
CA PRO A 389 1.86 -18.47 -15.33
C PRO A 389 0.51 -18.06 -14.71
N ASN A 390 -0.56 -18.16 -15.49
CA ASN A 390 -1.93 -17.75 -15.11
C ASN A 390 -2.13 -16.23 -14.91
N SER A 391 -1.36 -15.40 -15.61
CA SER A 391 -1.65 -13.97 -15.78
C SER A 391 -2.62 -13.72 -16.93
N PHE A 392 -3.54 -12.78 -16.73
CA PHE A 392 -4.56 -12.43 -17.70
C PHE A 392 -4.79 -10.92 -17.74
N GLY A 393 -5.05 -10.40 -18.94
CA GLY A 393 -5.78 -9.17 -19.12
C GLY A 393 -7.29 -9.45 -19.20
N ILE A 394 -8.10 -8.40 -19.12
CA ILE A 394 -9.55 -8.50 -19.17
C ILE A 394 -10.13 -7.42 -20.10
N SER A 395 -11.15 -7.80 -20.84
CA SER A 395 -11.91 -6.94 -21.74
C SER A 395 -13.38 -6.97 -21.34
N ILE A 396 -13.98 -5.81 -21.14
CA ILE A 396 -15.35 -5.65 -20.66
C ILE A 396 -16.10 -4.77 -21.66
N GLU A 397 -17.20 -5.29 -22.21
CA GLU A 397 -18.08 -4.59 -23.15
C GLU A 397 -19.44 -4.35 -22.49
N HIS A 398 -19.91 -3.11 -22.52
CA HIS A 398 -21.17 -2.67 -21.91
C HIS A 398 -22.28 -2.49 -22.96
N SER A 399 -23.54 -2.60 -22.52
CA SER A 399 -24.73 -2.41 -23.35
C SER A 399 -24.83 -1.03 -23.99
N ASP A 400 -24.24 -0.03 -23.34
CA ASP A 400 -24.22 1.35 -23.83
C ASP A 400 -23.19 1.56 -24.96
N GLY A 401 -22.46 0.51 -25.36
CA GLY A 401 -21.57 0.54 -26.52
C GLY A 401 -20.14 1.01 -26.23
N TRP A 402 -19.74 1.06 -24.96
CA TRP A 402 -18.34 1.28 -24.58
C TRP A 402 -17.63 -0.04 -24.22
N LYS A 403 -16.30 -0.02 -24.35
CA LYS A 403 -15.42 -1.15 -24.02
C LYS A 403 -14.21 -0.68 -23.22
N ILE A 404 -13.87 -1.39 -22.16
CA ILE A 404 -12.65 -1.17 -21.37
C ILE A 404 -11.78 -2.42 -21.47
N VAL A 405 -10.48 -2.23 -21.71
CA VAL A 405 -9.48 -3.29 -21.71
C VAL A 405 -8.41 -2.96 -20.68
N TYR A 406 -8.16 -3.90 -19.78
CA TYR A 406 -7.15 -3.81 -18.73
C TYR A 406 -6.12 -4.92 -18.95
N SER A 407 -4.85 -4.55 -19.04
CA SER A 407 -3.79 -5.48 -19.43
C SER A 407 -3.37 -6.44 -18.33
N GLY A 408 -3.49 -6.01 -17.07
CA GLY A 408 -2.64 -6.54 -15.99
C GLY A 408 -1.15 -6.35 -16.31
N ASP A 409 -0.29 -7.04 -15.57
CA ASP A 409 1.14 -7.10 -15.88
C ASP A 409 1.40 -7.95 -17.11
N THR A 410 2.07 -7.35 -18.11
CA THR A 410 2.42 -8.04 -19.36
C THR A 410 3.54 -7.35 -20.11
N ARG A 411 4.36 -8.14 -20.80
CA ARG A 411 5.13 -7.65 -21.97
C ARG A 411 4.17 -7.27 -23.11
N PRO A 412 4.59 -6.51 -24.15
CA PRO A 412 3.76 -6.24 -25.31
C PRO A 412 3.10 -7.53 -25.86
N CYS A 413 1.76 -7.55 -25.92
CA CYS A 413 0.97 -8.76 -26.12
C CYS A 413 0.01 -8.60 -27.29
N GLU A 414 0.26 -9.30 -28.40
CA GLU A 414 -0.60 -9.27 -29.59
C GLU A 414 -2.03 -9.78 -29.32
N ASP A 415 -2.21 -10.65 -28.32
CA ASP A 415 -3.52 -11.16 -27.96
C ASP A 415 -4.42 -10.04 -27.40
N LEU A 416 -3.84 -9.10 -26.62
CA LEU A 416 -4.55 -7.88 -26.20
C LEU A 416 -4.89 -6.98 -27.40
N VAL A 417 -3.94 -6.82 -28.33
CA VAL A 417 -4.14 -6.04 -29.55
C VAL A 417 -5.30 -6.60 -30.37
N ARG A 418 -5.42 -7.93 -30.51
CA ARG A 418 -6.53 -8.58 -31.24
C ARG A 418 -7.89 -8.30 -30.59
N VAL A 419 -7.98 -8.34 -29.26
CA VAL A 419 -9.23 -8.07 -28.53
C VAL A 419 -9.67 -6.61 -28.66
N VAL A 420 -8.70 -5.69 -28.82
CA VAL A 420 -8.95 -4.27 -29.07
C VAL A 420 -9.33 -4.00 -30.54
N LYS A 421 -8.63 -4.61 -31.50
CA LYS A 421 -8.84 -4.40 -32.96
C LYS A 421 -10.17 -4.93 -33.51
N GLY A 422 -10.90 -5.74 -32.75
CA GLY A 422 -12.27 -6.16 -33.11
C GLY A 422 -13.28 -5.02 -33.22
N ILE A 423 -12.88 -3.78 -32.88
CA ILE A 423 -13.75 -2.61 -32.86
C ILE A 423 -13.46 -1.71 -34.07
N GLN A 424 -14.04 -2.04 -35.22
CA GLN A 424 -13.84 -1.33 -36.49
C GLN A 424 -14.51 0.07 -36.57
N LYS A 425 -15.11 0.58 -35.48
CA LYS A 425 -16.09 1.69 -35.56
C LYS A 425 -15.83 2.93 -34.70
N TYR A 426 -14.75 3.00 -33.91
CA TYR A 426 -14.47 4.20 -33.12
C TYR A 426 -13.19 4.90 -33.60
N GLN A 427 -13.33 6.20 -33.81
CA GLN A 427 -12.24 7.11 -34.15
C GLN A 427 -11.29 7.14 -32.95
N TYR A 428 -10.10 6.55 -33.09
CA TYR A 428 -9.03 6.64 -32.10
C TYR A 428 -8.57 8.10 -32.00
N LEU A 429 -9.12 8.83 -31.04
CA LEU A 429 -8.50 10.07 -30.58
C LEU A 429 -7.49 9.66 -29.50
N PRO A 430 -6.17 9.84 -29.72
CA PRO A 430 -5.17 9.50 -28.71
C PRO A 430 -5.29 10.46 -27.52
N ARG A 431 -6.02 10.01 -26.49
CA ARG A 431 -6.19 10.68 -25.20
C ARG A 431 -5.35 9.96 -24.15
N VAL A 432 -4.03 9.98 -24.34
CA VAL A 432 -3.07 9.29 -23.45
C VAL A 432 -2.85 10.13 -22.19
N GLY A 433 -2.89 9.48 -21.03
CA GLY A 433 -2.64 10.13 -19.74
C GLY A 433 -1.72 9.29 -18.87
N ILE A 434 -1.22 9.91 -17.80
CA ILE A 434 -0.44 9.24 -16.75
C ILE A 434 -1.35 9.12 -15.52
N SER A 435 -1.49 7.91 -14.99
CA SER A 435 -2.21 7.68 -13.74
C SER A 435 -1.32 8.00 -12.55
N PHE A 436 -1.93 8.65 -11.55
CA PHE A 436 -1.39 8.83 -10.21
C PHE A 436 -2.35 8.14 -9.23
N ASP A 437 -1.90 7.84 -8.03
CA ASP A 437 -2.82 7.38 -6.99
C ASP A 437 -3.96 8.40 -6.84
N LEU A 438 -5.17 7.94 -6.55
CA LEU A 438 -6.38 8.74 -6.31
C LEU A 438 -6.83 9.68 -7.45
N ILE A 439 -6.16 9.72 -8.61
CA ILE A 439 -6.69 10.51 -9.74
C ILE A 439 -8.02 9.92 -10.17
N GLN A 440 -8.99 10.81 -10.42
CA GLN A 440 -10.29 10.45 -10.93
C GLN A 440 -10.57 11.18 -12.25
N VAL A 441 -11.07 10.48 -13.26
CA VAL A 441 -11.40 11.06 -14.56
C VAL A 441 -12.62 10.37 -15.16
N SER A 442 -13.54 11.12 -15.76
CA SER A 442 -14.62 10.53 -16.56
C SER A 442 -14.14 10.24 -17.99
N ILE A 443 -14.78 9.30 -18.70
CA ILE A 443 -14.41 8.98 -20.09
C ILE A 443 -14.47 10.23 -20.98
N ASP A 444 -15.44 11.12 -20.76
CA ASP A 444 -15.52 12.39 -21.50
C ASP A 444 -14.32 13.28 -21.27
N GLU A 445 -13.75 13.27 -20.06
CA GLU A 445 -12.69 14.17 -19.61
C GLU A 445 -11.28 13.65 -19.90
N LEU A 446 -11.12 12.47 -20.53
CA LEU A 446 -9.80 11.92 -20.87
C LEU A 446 -8.93 12.87 -21.71
N TYR A 447 -9.53 13.81 -22.45
CA TYR A 447 -8.79 14.84 -23.22
C TYR A 447 -8.03 15.84 -22.33
N LYS A 448 -8.34 15.91 -21.03
CA LYS A 448 -7.65 16.78 -20.07
C LYS A 448 -6.29 16.20 -19.66
N LEU A 449 -6.14 14.87 -19.65
CA LEU A 449 -4.93 14.21 -19.13
C LEU A 449 -3.62 14.62 -19.80
N PRO A 450 -3.53 14.74 -21.15
CA PRO A 450 -2.32 15.23 -21.80
C PRO A 450 -1.91 16.65 -21.36
N LYS A 451 -2.87 17.50 -20.99
CA LYS A 451 -2.63 18.91 -20.62
C LYS A 451 -1.99 19.03 -19.24
N PHE A 452 -2.39 18.16 -18.32
CA PHE A 452 -1.78 18.09 -16.99
C PHE A 452 -0.28 17.80 -17.04
N VAL A 453 0.21 17.09 -18.06
CA VAL A 453 1.63 16.73 -18.22
C VAL A 453 2.55 17.96 -18.18
N LYS A 454 2.10 19.12 -18.68
CA LYS A 454 2.89 20.36 -18.68
C LYS A 454 3.25 20.79 -17.24
N ALA A 455 2.26 20.88 -16.36
CA ALA A 455 2.46 21.25 -14.97
C ALA A 455 3.12 20.12 -14.16
N LEU A 456 2.77 18.86 -14.44
CA LEU A 456 3.37 17.70 -13.76
C LEU A 456 4.88 17.58 -14.01
N LYS A 457 5.37 17.94 -15.20
CA LYS A 457 6.81 17.94 -15.48
C LYS A 457 7.58 18.94 -14.60
N VAL A 458 7.01 20.12 -14.36
CA VAL A 458 7.61 21.13 -13.48
C VAL A 458 7.52 20.66 -12.03
N LEU A 459 6.36 20.13 -11.62
CA LEU A 459 6.12 19.64 -10.27
C LEU A 459 7.15 18.60 -9.80
N TYR A 460 7.50 17.67 -10.69
CA TYR A 460 8.42 16.57 -10.39
C TYR A 460 9.82 16.77 -10.98
N ALA A 461 10.18 18.00 -11.40
CA ALA A 461 11.51 18.28 -11.93
C ALA A 461 12.59 18.09 -10.84
N ASP A 462 12.39 18.69 -9.67
CA ASP A 462 13.38 18.72 -8.57
C ASP A 462 13.34 17.45 -7.68
N GLU A 463 12.19 16.76 -7.61
CA GLU A 463 12.07 15.51 -6.84
C GLU A 463 12.92 14.37 -7.44
N ASN A 464 13.37 14.50 -8.69
CA ASN A 464 14.31 13.56 -9.32
C ASN A 464 15.77 13.72 -8.86
N GLU A 465 16.17 14.88 -8.34
CA GLU A 465 17.54 15.05 -7.79
C GLU A 465 17.65 14.43 -6.38
N ALA A 466 16.58 14.53 -5.57
CA ALA A 466 16.53 13.93 -4.24
C ALA A 466 16.39 12.39 -4.25
N GLY A 467 16.02 11.79 -5.39
CA GLY A 467 15.94 10.32 -5.56
C GLY A 467 17.27 9.65 -5.90
N ILE A 468 18.36 10.43 -6.06
CA ILE A 468 19.68 9.92 -6.43
C ILE A 468 20.58 9.69 -5.19
N GLU A 469 20.22 10.21 -4.01
CA GLU A 469 21.09 10.13 -2.81
C GLU A 469 20.94 8.85 -1.94
N GLU A 470 20.10 7.87 -2.30
CA GLU A 470 19.97 6.62 -1.53
C GLU A 470 19.86 5.37 -2.42
N ASP A 471 20.99 4.89 -2.97
CA ASP A 471 21.42 3.47 -3.02
C ASP A 471 22.58 3.24 -4.04
N ASP A 472 23.75 3.82 -3.78
CA ASP A 472 24.98 3.55 -4.57
C ASP A 472 25.60 2.16 -4.31
N ASN A 473 24.86 1.19 -3.79
CA ASN A 473 25.40 -0.14 -3.47
C ASN A 473 24.57 -1.34 -3.96
N VAL A 474 23.64 -1.17 -4.90
CA VAL A 474 22.94 -2.32 -5.51
C VAL A 474 22.69 -2.17 -7.01
N TYR A 475 23.71 -1.85 -7.80
CA TYR A 475 23.73 -2.22 -9.21
C TYR A 475 25.18 -2.55 -9.62
N GLU A 476 25.55 -3.84 -9.57
CA GLU A 476 26.64 -4.31 -10.43
C GLU A 476 26.15 -4.14 -11.88
N GLU A 477 26.77 -3.18 -12.59
CA GLU A 477 26.61 -3.00 -14.02
C GLU A 477 26.94 -4.31 -14.74
N VAL A 478 25.91 -4.99 -15.25
CA VAL A 478 26.09 -6.05 -16.24
C VAL A 478 26.37 -5.35 -17.57
N TYR A 479 27.65 -5.18 -17.89
CA TYR A 479 28.09 -4.83 -19.23
C TYR A 479 27.55 -5.88 -20.22
N ILE A 480 26.67 -5.45 -21.12
CA ILE A 480 26.31 -6.20 -22.31
C ILE A 480 27.33 -5.78 -23.36
N GLU A 481 28.31 -6.64 -23.64
CA GLU A 481 29.13 -6.51 -24.83
C GLU A 481 28.24 -6.76 -26.05
N ASP A 482 28.12 -5.75 -26.91
CA ASP A 482 27.55 -5.89 -28.24
C ASP A 482 28.47 -6.81 -29.06
N GLU A 483 28.04 -8.05 -29.33
CA GLU A 483 28.68 -8.88 -30.35
C GLU A 483 28.34 -8.29 -31.73
N GLU A 484 29.31 -7.56 -32.29
CA GLU A 484 29.32 -7.17 -33.70
C GLU A 484 29.36 -8.44 -34.59
N ASP A 485 28.48 -8.43 -35.58
CA ASP A 485 28.20 -9.49 -36.54
C ASP A 485 29.31 -9.55 -37.60
N ASP A 486 30.46 -10.16 -37.28
CA ASP A 486 31.53 -10.44 -38.26
C ASP A 486 31.33 -11.82 -38.91
N ASN A 487 30.44 -11.86 -39.91
CA ASN A 487 30.42 -12.92 -40.92
C ASN A 487 30.96 -12.37 -42.25
N GLU A 488 32.28 -12.23 -42.36
CA GLU A 488 32.98 -12.24 -43.64
C GLU A 488 34.19 -13.18 -43.61
N ASN A 489 34.19 -14.13 -44.55
CA ASN A 489 35.34 -14.82 -45.13
C ASN A 489 36.16 -15.82 -44.26
N LYS A 490 35.82 -17.12 -44.33
CA LYS A 490 36.56 -18.15 -45.10
C LYS A 490 36.06 -19.57 -44.86
#